data_AF-A0A7J2R6K4-F1
#
_entry.id   AF-A0A7J2R6K4-F1
#
_cell.length_a   1.000
_cell.length_b   1.000
_cell.length_c   1.000
_cell.angle_alpha   90.00
_cell.angle_beta   90.00
_cell.angle_gamma   90.00
#
_symmetry.space_group_name_H-M   'P 1'
#
loop_
_entity.id
_entity.type
_entity.pdbx_description
1 polymer ?
#
loop_
_entity_poly.entity_id
_entity_poly.type
_entity_poly.pdbx_seq_one_letter_code
_entity_poly.pdbx_strand_id
1 'polypeptide(L)'
;MALETSYPKRFKFTEIQKKWTKYWQDEKIYSFDINRKEQIFSIDTPPPFVSGNLHMGHFLNHSWIDFVARYNKMKGKNVYFPQGFDCHGLPVELAVEREYGISQHQRDLFLEKCAEWVD
;
A
#
# COMPACT_ATOMS: atom_id res chain seq x y z
N MET A 1 -7.06 6.40 -42.37
CA MET A 1 -7.71 7.53 -41.67
C MET A 1 -7.11 7.59 -40.29
N ALA A 2 -6.35 8.63 -39.96
CA ALA A 2 -5.91 8.82 -38.57
C ALA A 2 -7.18 9.06 -37.74
N LEU A 3 -7.36 8.30 -36.67
CA LEU A 3 -8.43 8.56 -35.71
C LEU A 3 -8.25 9.98 -35.19
N GLU A 4 -9.20 10.88 -35.47
CA GLU A 4 -9.26 12.19 -34.82
C GLU A 4 -9.39 11.95 -33.32
N THR A 5 -8.27 12.08 -32.63
CA THR A 5 -8.23 11.87 -31.18
C THR A 5 -8.30 13.24 -30.54
N SER A 6 -9.49 13.57 -30.03
CA SER A 6 -9.75 14.78 -29.25
C SER A 6 -9.18 14.61 -27.84
N TYR A 7 -7.86 14.74 -27.69
CA TYR A 7 -7.25 14.83 -26.36
C TYR A 7 -7.35 16.26 -25.82
N PRO A 8 -7.63 16.44 -24.51
CA PRO A 8 -7.65 17.77 -23.92
C PRO A 8 -6.24 18.38 -23.97
N LYS A 9 -6.15 19.67 -24.31
CA LYS A 9 -4.88 20.42 -24.32
C LYS A 9 -4.17 20.45 -22.96
N ARG A 10 -4.90 20.22 -21.86
CA ARG A 10 -4.37 20.19 -20.49
C ARG A 10 -4.71 18.86 -19.82
N PHE A 11 -3.69 18.23 -19.27
CA PHE A 11 -3.82 17.00 -18.48
C PHE A 11 -4.34 17.33 -17.07
N LYS A 12 -5.52 16.83 -16.73
CA LYS A 12 -6.09 16.92 -15.38
C LYS A 12 -5.82 15.64 -14.62
N PHE A 13 -4.68 15.58 -13.93
CA PHE A 13 -4.20 14.36 -13.28
C PHE A 13 -5.19 13.79 -12.25
N THR A 14 -5.91 14.64 -11.52
CA THR A 14 -6.87 14.21 -10.48
C THR A 14 -8.05 13.43 -11.06
N GLU A 15 -8.59 13.87 -12.19
CA GLU A 15 -9.70 13.18 -12.88
C GLU A 15 -9.23 11.84 -13.45
N ILE A 16 -8.04 11.84 -14.08
CA ILE A 16 -7.47 10.65 -14.70
C ILE A 16 -7.05 9.61 -13.66
N GLN A 17 -6.46 10.03 -12.55
CA GLN A 17 -6.09 9.15 -11.45
C GLN A 17 -7.33 8.46 -10.87
N LYS A 18 -8.39 9.22 -10.57
CA LYS A 18 -9.66 8.66 -10.08
C LYS A 18 -10.23 7.62 -11.05
N LYS A 19 -10.24 7.92 -12.35
CA LYS A 19 -10.69 7.00 -13.41
C LYS A 19 -9.92 5.68 -13.37
N TRP A 20 -8.60 5.73 -13.38
CA TRP A 20 -7.77 4.53 -13.45
C TRP A 20 -7.75 3.73 -12.15
N THR A 21 -7.71 4.39 -10.99
CA THR A 21 -7.82 3.71 -9.69
C THR A 21 -9.12 2.93 -9.60
N LYS A 22 -10.25 3.53 -10.00
CA LYS A 22 -11.54 2.84 -10.04
C LYS A 22 -11.51 1.65 -11.01
N TYR A 23 -11.05 1.86 -12.24
CA TYR A 23 -10.96 0.79 -13.23
C TYR A 23 -10.12 -0.40 -12.74
N TRP A 24 -8.95 -0.14 -12.12
CA TRP A 24 -8.09 -1.21 -11.61
C TRP A 24 -8.72 -1.99 -10.45
N GLN A 25 -9.53 -1.33 -9.61
CA GLN A 25 -10.28 -1.98 -8.54
C GLN A 25 -11.43 -2.83 -9.09
N ASP A 26 -12.24 -2.25 -9.98
CA ASP A 26 -13.41 -2.91 -10.57
C ASP A 26 -13.00 -4.17 -11.36
N GLU A 27 -11.92 -4.07 -12.15
CA GLU A 27 -11.36 -5.18 -12.95
C GLU A 27 -10.47 -6.13 -12.12
N LYS A 28 -10.33 -5.88 -10.81
CA LYS A 28 -9.48 -6.67 -9.89
C LYS A 28 -8.07 -6.89 -10.43
N ILE A 29 -7.48 -5.85 -11.06
CA ILE A 29 -6.18 -5.94 -11.72
C ILE A 29 -5.07 -6.40 -10.77
N TYR A 30 -5.23 -6.21 -9.47
CA TYR A 30 -4.26 -6.60 -8.44
C TYR A 30 -4.56 -7.93 -7.75
N SER A 31 -5.66 -8.61 -8.09
CA SER A 31 -6.00 -9.88 -7.43
C SER A 31 -4.96 -10.95 -7.72
N PHE A 32 -4.68 -11.74 -6.69
CA PHE A 32 -3.89 -12.95 -6.75
C PHE A 32 -4.82 -14.15 -6.60
N ASP A 33 -4.57 -15.21 -7.37
CA ASP A 33 -5.27 -16.49 -7.26
C ASP A 33 -4.24 -17.61 -7.23
N ILE A 34 -4.21 -18.37 -6.14
CA ILE A 34 -3.25 -19.45 -5.91
C ILE A 34 -3.43 -20.63 -6.87
N ASN A 35 -4.62 -20.79 -7.48
CA ASN A 35 -4.94 -21.92 -8.36
C ASN A 35 -4.51 -21.71 -9.81
N ARG A 36 -3.99 -20.52 -10.13
CA ARG A 36 -3.47 -20.19 -11.47
C ARG A 36 -2.24 -21.03 -11.81
N LYS A 37 -2.17 -21.46 -13.07
CA LYS A 37 -1.08 -22.33 -13.57
C LYS A 37 0.18 -21.54 -13.92
N GLU A 38 0.05 -20.24 -14.08
CA GLU A 38 1.14 -19.33 -14.38
C GLU A 38 2.17 -19.28 -13.24
N GLN A 39 3.44 -19.03 -13.60
CA GLN A 39 4.51 -18.92 -12.61
C GLN A 39 4.19 -17.84 -11.56
N ILE A 40 4.25 -18.20 -10.29
CA ILE A 40 4.06 -17.26 -9.18
C ILE A 40 5.33 -16.39 -9.04
N PHE A 41 5.12 -15.08 -8.97
CA PHE A 41 6.15 -14.11 -8.61
C PHE A 41 5.75 -13.46 -7.29
N SER A 42 6.42 -13.84 -6.20
CA SER A 42 6.14 -13.33 -4.86
C SER A 42 7.01 -12.12 -4.56
N ILE A 43 6.39 -11.07 -4.01
CA ILE A 43 7.06 -9.89 -3.51
C ILE A 43 6.96 -9.91 -2.00
N ASP A 44 8.10 -9.86 -1.33
CA ASP A 44 8.18 -9.62 0.11
C ASP A 44 8.16 -8.12 0.36
N THR A 45 6.98 -7.58 0.69
CA THR A 45 6.78 -6.15 0.84
C THR A 45 7.26 -5.72 2.22
N PRO A 46 8.20 -4.75 2.32
CA PRO A 46 8.65 -4.26 3.62
C PRO A 46 7.48 -3.58 4.33
N PRO A 47 7.07 -4.05 5.51
CA PRO A 47 5.95 -3.47 6.23
C PRO A 47 6.34 -2.10 6.80
N PRO A 48 5.60 -1.02 6.51
CA PRO A 48 5.83 0.26 7.17
C PRO A 48 5.35 0.20 8.63
N PHE A 49 6.04 0.94 9.51
CA PHE A 49 5.57 1.15 10.87
C PHE A 49 4.32 2.01 10.89
N VAL A 50 3.36 1.67 11.77
CA VAL A 50 2.13 2.45 11.97
C VAL A 50 2.32 3.65 12.92
N SER A 51 3.56 4.00 13.26
CA SER A 51 3.87 5.05 14.24
C SER A 51 3.79 6.49 13.70
N GLY A 52 3.45 6.70 12.43
CA GLY A 52 3.44 8.05 11.84
C GLY A 52 3.05 8.12 10.37
N ASN A 53 3.22 9.31 9.79
CA ASN A 53 2.83 9.59 8.41
C ASN A 53 3.85 9.05 7.39
N LEU A 54 3.35 8.62 6.23
CA LEU A 54 4.18 8.28 5.08
C LEU A 54 4.91 9.53 4.56
N HIS A 55 6.19 9.36 4.26
CA HIS A 55 7.06 10.39 3.69
C HIS A 55 7.64 9.94 2.34
N MET A 56 8.35 10.83 1.64
CA MET A 56 8.90 10.59 0.29
C MET A 56 9.78 9.33 0.16
N GLY A 57 10.38 8.86 1.26
CA GLY A 57 11.15 7.62 1.28
C GLY A 57 10.26 6.39 1.06
N HIS A 58 9.08 6.37 1.68
CA HIS A 58 8.07 5.33 1.44
C HIS A 58 7.60 5.35 -0.01
N PHE A 59 7.33 6.55 -0.55
CA PHE A 59 6.92 6.71 -1.94
C PHE A 59 7.97 6.16 -2.91
N LEU A 60 9.24 6.52 -2.70
CA LEU A 60 10.33 6.03 -3.53
C LEU A 60 10.41 4.51 -3.46
N ASN A 61 10.47 3.93 -2.26
CA ASN A 61 10.59 2.48 -2.07
C ASN A 61 9.44 1.70 -2.72
N HIS A 62 8.19 2.09 -2.45
CA HIS A 62 7.01 1.43 -3.02
C HIS A 62 6.93 1.57 -4.54
N SER A 63 7.40 2.67 -5.12
CA SER A 63 7.39 2.87 -6.58
C SER A 63 8.25 1.83 -7.29
N TRP A 64 9.44 1.52 -6.76
CA TRP A 64 10.31 0.48 -7.33
C TRP A 64 9.66 -0.90 -7.29
N ILE A 65 9.03 -1.23 -6.16
CA ILE A 65 8.35 -2.51 -5.97
C ILE A 65 7.16 -2.63 -6.94
N ASP A 66 6.34 -1.58 -7.08
CA ASP A 66 5.21 -1.54 -8.01
C ASP A 66 5.64 -1.68 -9.47
N PHE A 67 6.75 -1.07 -9.88
CA PHE A 67 7.29 -1.23 -11.23
C PHE A 67 7.65 -2.68 -11.53
N VAL A 68 8.32 -3.36 -10.60
CA VAL A 68 8.68 -4.79 -10.74
C VAL A 68 7.43 -5.67 -10.76
N ALA A 69 6.44 -5.37 -9.91
CA ALA A 69 5.16 -6.09 -9.87
C ALA A 69 4.44 -5.99 -11.23
N ARG A 70 4.27 -4.78 -11.76
CA ARG A 70 3.60 -4.53 -13.04
C ARG A 70 4.34 -5.16 -14.20
N TYR A 71 5.67 -5.07 -14.22
CA TYR A 71 6.51 -5.72 -15.23
C TYR A 71 6.28 -7.24 -15.27
N ASN A 72 6.34 -7.92 -14.11
CA ASN A 72 6.11 -9.36 -14.04
C ASN A 72 4.66 -9.74 -14.41
N LYS A 73 3.67 -8.92 -14.06
CA LYS A 73 2.28 -9.14 -14.45
C LYS A 73 2.08 -9.01 -15.96
N MET A 74 2.71 -8.01 -16.60
CA MET A 74 2.72 -7.85 -18.06
C MET A 74 3.45 -8.98 -18.79
N LYS A 75 4.40 -9.65 -18.12
CA LYS A 75 5.04 -10.88 -18.61
C LYS A 75 4.18 -12.15 -18.44
N GLY A 76 2.95 -12.03 -17.93
CA GLY A 76 2.02 -13.14 -17.74
C GLY A 76 2.23 -13.94 -16.47
N LYS A 77 3.02 -13.45 -15.50
CA LYS A 77 3.20 -14.11 -14.21
C LYS A 77 2.04 -13.83 -13.26
N ASN A 78 1.78 -14.77 -12.37
CA ASN A 78 0.84 -14.60 -11.27
C ASN A 78 1.54 -13.89 -10.10
N VAL A 79 1.41 -12.56 -10.03
CA VAL A 79 2.13 -11.75 -9.04
C VAL A 79 1.39 -11.77 -7.70
N TYR A 80 2.06 -12.25 -6.66
CA TYR A 80 1.64 -12.15 -5.28
C TYR A 80 2.33 -10.94 -4.64
N PHE A 81 1.56 -9.90 -4.32
CA PHE A 81 2.07 -8.64 -3.78
C PHE A 81 1.24 -8.24 -2.54
N PRO A 82 1.44 -8.93 -1.40
CA PRO A 82 0.73 -8.63 -0.16
C PRO A 82 1.23 -7.32 0.45
N GLN A 83 0.36 -6.63 1.20
CA GLN A 83 0.75 -5.51 2.06
C GLN A 83 0.60 -5.95 3.52
N GLY A 84 1.64 -5.71 4.32
CA GLY A 84 1.62 -5.85 5.78
C GLY A 84 1.99 -4.54 6.46
N PHE A 85 1.83 -4.48 7.77
CA PHE A 85 2.19 -3.34 8.61
C PHE A 85 2.98 -3.83 9.83
N ASP A 86 3.94 -3.04 10.28
CA ASP A 86 4.67 -3.34 11.51
C ASP A 86 3.96 -2.63 12.67
N CYS A 87 3.24 -3.45 13.44
CA CYS A 87 2.24 -3.02 14.41
C CYS A 87 2.76 -2.99 15.84
N HIS A 88 4.00 -3.41 16.09
CA HIS A 88 4.53 -3.57 17.44
C HIS A 88 5.81 -2.77 17.66
N GLY A 89 6.28 -2.80 18.91
CA GLY A 89 7.57 -2.27 19.31
C GLY A 89 7.55 -0.79 19.67
N LEU A 90 8.72 -0.32 20.08
CA LEU A 90 8.92 1.00 20.65
C LEU A 90 8.39 2.17 19.79
N PRO A 91 8.47 2.17 18.44
CA PRO A 91 7.91 3.26 17.65
C PRO A 91 6.40 3.46 17.86
N VAL A 92 5.64 2.36 17.94
CA VAL A 92 4.20 2.40 18.19
C VAL A 92 3.92 2.83 19.62
N GLU A 93 4.64 2.26 20.58
CA GLU A 93 4.52 2.61 22.00
C GLU A 93 4.75 4.10 22.23
N LEU A 94 5.82 4.67 21.67
CA LEU A 94 6.13 6.11 21.78
C LEU A 94 5.09 6.99 21.07
N ALA A 95 4.48 6.52 19.98
CA ALA A 95 3.41 7.25 19.31
C ALA A 95 2.15 7.32 20.19
N VAL A 96 1.78 6.20 20.80
CA VAL A 96 0.65 6.09 21.73
C VAL A 96 0.88 6.93 23.00
N GLU A 97 2.06 6.85 23.61
CA GLU A 97 2.41 7.69 24.78
C GLU A 97 2.28 9.19 24.44
N ARG A 98 2.71 9.60 23.24
CA ARG A 98 2.64 11.00 22.78
C ARG A 98 1.22 11.46 22.47
N GLU A 99 0.41 10.62 21.84
CA GLU A 99 -0.95 10.98 21.44
C GLU A 99 -1.91 10.99 22.64
N TYR A 100 -1.85 9.94 23.46
CA TYR A 100 -2.83 9.74 24.53
C TYR A 100 -2.34 10.17 25.92
N GLY A 101 -1.05 10.46 26.08
CA GLY A 101 -0.46 10.88 27.36
C GLY A 101 -0.48 9.79 28.44
N ILE A 102 -0.59 8.52 28.03
CA ILE A 102 -0.65 7.36 28.94
C ILE A 102 0.75 6.79 29.09
N SER A 103 1.14 6.46 30.32
CA SER A 103 2.41 5.82 30.61
C SER A 103 2.31 4.30 30.49
N GLN A 104 3.36 3.67 29.97
CA GLN A 104 3.56 2.20 30.03
C GLN A 104 3.41 1.57 31.43
N HIS A 105 3.50 2.36 32.52
CA HIS A 105 3.23 1.87 33.87
C HIS A 105 1.75 1.51 34.09
N GLN A 106 0.83 2.12 33.33
CA GLN A 106 -0.59 1.76 33.31
C GLN A 106 -0.83 0.66 32.26
N ARG A 107 -0.19 -0.50 32.48
CA ARG A 107 -0.02 -1.56 31.47
C ARG A 107 -1.29 -1.92 30.70
N ASP A 108 -2.39 -2.21 31.39
CA ASP A 108 -3.60 -2.72 30.73
C ASP A 108 -4.26 -1.66 29.85
N LEU A 109 -4.36 -0.43 30.34
CA LEU A 109 -4.84 0.72 29.56
C LEU A 109 -3.91 1.02 28.39
N PHE A 110 -2.59 0.92 28.60
CA PHE A 110 -1.60 1.17 27.56
C PHE A 110 -1.71 0.15 26.42
N LEU A 111 -1.86 -1.14 26.74
CA LEU A 111 -2.04 -2.19 25.74
C LEU A 111 -3.35 -2.04 24.96
N GLU A 112 -4.43 -1.63 25.62
CA GLU A 112 -5.71 -1.30 24.97
C GLU A 112 -5.52 -0.18 23.94
N LYS A 113 -4.82 0.90 24.31
CA LYS A 113 -4.55 2.01 23.39
C LYS A 113 -3.59 1.67 22.26
N CYS A 114 -2.60 0.80 22.50
CA CYS A 114 -1.75 0.29 21.44
C CYS A 114 -2.55 -0.55 20.42
N ALA A 115 -3.52 -1.35 20.87
CA ALA A 115 -4.40 -2.08 19.96
C ALA A 115 -5.29 -1.12 19.16
N GLU A 116 -5.91 -0.14 19.82
CA GLU A 116 -6.74 0.89 19.17
C GLU A 116 -5.98 1.72 18.13
N TRP A 117 -4.69 1.99 18.37
CA TRP A 117 -3.85 2.75 17.44
C TRP A 117 -3.52 2.00 16.14
N VAL A 118 -3.43 0.67 16.23
CA VAL A 118 -3.01 -0.19 15.11
C VAL A 118 -4.18 -0.55 14.18
N ASP A 119 -5.40 -0.58 14.70
CA ASP A 119 -6.64 -0.91 13.97
C ASP A 119 -7.06 0.18 12.96
#